data_AF-A0A822C8P6-F1
#
_entry.id   AF-A0A822C8P6-F1
#
_cell.length_a   1.000
_cell.length_b   1.000
_cell.length_c   1.000
_cell.angle_alpha   90.00
_cell.angle_beta   90.00
_cell.angle_gamma   90.00
#
_symmetry.space_group_name_H-M   'P 1'
#
loop_
_entity.id
_entity.type
_entity.pdbx_description
1 polymer ?
#
loop_
_entity_poly.entity_id
_entity_poly.type
_entity_poly.pdbx_seq_one_letter_code
_entity_poly.pdbx_strand_id
1 'polypeptide(L)'
;NGRCTSEEKPMGLTPCRRVIGAWAYGAANFFYPDVAGGIIGGSRTSHFLVLEVHFNNPYLKKGIIDQSGIRIYYTPKLRKYDAGIMEVGLEYNPKNSVPPRSTAFRVSGYCNSECTQVGLPSKGIVIFASQLHTHLNGIQTFTRVVKRDGRIITLNIDRHYSPHFQEIRLLPKPIKIERGDTIIHTCIYNTENRTNMTFGGYGINDEMCVNYMHYYPRSSLELCKTSIRDDALNRFFQAMKKYFHAKTNVDQTIYENYESIHWTPMTSSILQTLYEEAPIHLSCNGSDGNYLPKYNWQNDYFPQEPEQRDVPLDTAQCK
;
A
#
# COMPACT_ATOMS: atom_id res chain seq x y z
N ASN A 1 -25.04 -2.63 -12.33
CA ASN A 1 -23.86 -3.18 -11.64
C ASN A 1 -23.10 -4.06 -12.62
N GLY A 2 -21.89 -3.66 -13.01
CA GLY A 2 -21.04 -4.38 -13.96
C GLY A 2 -19.64 -4.58 -13.39
N ARG A 3 -18.79 -5.36 -14.08
CA ARG A 3 -17.38 -5.54 -13.68
C ARG A 3 -16.64 -4.21 -13.77
N CYS A 4 -15.71 -3.95 -12.84
CA CYS A 4 -14.90 -2.74 -12.81
C CYS A 4 -14.07 -2.53 -14.09
N THR A 5 -13.70 -3.63 -14.74
CA THR A 5 -12.91 -3.67 -15.99
C THR A 5 -13.76 -3.71 -17.26
N SER A 6 -15.09 -3.62 -17.16
CA SER A 6 -15.95 -3.66 -18.34
C SER A 6 -15.74 -2.41 -19.21
N GLU A 7 -15.59 -2.62 -20.53
CA GLU A 7 -15.57 -1.53 -21.52
C GLU A 7 -16.91 -0.77 -21.56
N GLU A 8 -17.99 -1.39 -21.08
CA GLU A 8 -19.31 -0.78 -20.96
C GLU A 8 -19.44 0.16 -19.74
N LYS A 9 -18.38 0.33 -18.94
CA LYS A 9 -18.37 1.27 -17.82
C LYS A 9 -18.55 2.71 -18.36
N PRO A 10 -19.45 3.52 -17.78
CA PRO A 10 -19.60 4.92 -18.20
C PRO A 10 -18.26 5.67 -18.22
N MET A 11 -18.00 6.36 -19.34
CA MET A 11 -16.82 7.23 -19.48
C MET A 11 -16.77 8.25 -18.34
N GLY A 12 -15.58 8.49 -17.79
CA GLY A 12 -15.37 9.43 -16.68
C GLY A 12 -15.45 8.84 -15.27
N LEU A 13 -15.69 7.53 -15.13
CA LEU A 13 -15.59 6.82 -13.83
C LEU A 13 -14.18 6.27 -13.53
N THR A 14 -13.28 6.27 -14.50
CA THR A 14 -11.86 5.85 -14.36
C THR A 14 -10.98 6.82 -13.56
N PRO A 15 -11.17 8.15 -13.60
CA PRO A 15 -10.44 9.12 -12.77
C PRO A 15 -10.91 9.20 -11.32
N CYS A 16 -12.01 8.52 -10.95
CA CYS A 16 -12.55 8.55 -9.59
C CYS A 16 -11.70 7.70 -8.64
N ARG A 17 -10.55 8.23 -8.22
CA ARG A 17 -9.64 7.58 -7.26
C ARG A 17 -9.85 8.02 -5.81
N ARG A 18 -10.68 9.04 -5.60
CA ARG A 18 -10.98 9.54 -4.26
C ARG A 18 -11.70 8.48 -3.43
N VAL A 19 -10.99 7.95 -2.44
CA VAL A 19 -11.56 7.05 -1.43
C VAL A 19 -12.36 7.86 -0.42
N ILE A 20 -13.64 7.53 -0.24
CA ILE A 20 -14.53 8.11 0.79
C ILE A 20 -14.72 7.20 2.00
N GLY A 21 -14.43 5.91 1.82
CA GLY A 21 -14.52 4.88 2.83
C GLY A 21 -14.07 3.55 2.23
N ALA A 22 -13.46 2.71 3.06
CA ALA A 22 -13.05 1.36 2.72
C ALA A 22 -13.55 0.43 3.83
N TRP A 23 -13.87 -0.80 3.45
CA TRP A 23 -14.23 -1.85 4.40
C TRP A 23 -13.50 -3.12 3.99
N ALA A 24 -12.95 -3.82 4.99
CA ALA A 24 -12.31 -5.10 4.81
C ALA A 24 -12.84 -6.07 5.88
N TYR A 25 -12.63 -7.36 5.65
CA TYR A 25 -13.13 -8.41 6.52
C TYR A 25 -12.62 -8.21 7.97
N GLY A 26 -13.55 -8.13 8.93
CA GLY A 26 -13.27 -7.85 10.34
C GLY A 26 -13.44 -6.38 10.76
N ALA A 27 -13.56 -5.43 9.83
CA ALA A 27 -13.79 -4.03 10.17
C ALA A 27 -15.20 -3.80 10.74
N ALA A 28 -15.26 -3.14 11.90
CA ALA A 28 -16.50 -2.65 12.50
C ALA A 28 -16.86 -1.24 12.00
N ASN A 29 -17.84 -0.61 12.64
CA ASN A 29 -18.23 0.77 12.35
C ASN A 29 -17.05 1.73 12.59
N PHE A 30 -16.90 2.72 11.71
CA PHE A 30 -15.90 3.77 11.84
C PHE A 30 -16.53 5.12 12.16
N PHE A 31 -15.97 5.83 13.15
CA PHE A 31 -16.42 7.15 13.57
C PHE A 31 -15.31 8.18 13.38
N TYR A 32 -15.62 9.26 12.67
CA TYR A 32 -14.70 10.39 12.52
C TYR A 32 -14.56 11.17 13.83
N PRO A 33 -13.37 11.70 14.17
CA PRO A 33 -13.16 12.55 15.34
C PRO A 33 -13.94 13.86 15.21
N ASP A 34 -14.39 14.45 16.31
CA ASP A 34 -15.28 15.63 16.33
C ASP A 34 -14.78 16.81 15.49
N VAL A 35 -13.46 16.97 15.39
CA VAL A 35 -12.82 18.07 14.66
C VAL A 35 -12.83 17.91 13.14
N ALA A 36 -13.06 16.71 12.60
CA ALA A 36 -12.93 16.44 11.17
C ALA A 36 -14.01 15.52 10.61
N GLY A 37 -14.31 15.61 9.31
CA GLY A 37 -15.26 14.73 8.63
C GLY A 37 -15.00 14.63 7.13
N GLY A 38 -15.45 13.54 6.50
CA GLY A 38 -15.38 13.39 5.05
C GLY A 38 -16.41 14.27 4.34
N ILE A 39 -15.96 15.09 3.37
CA ILE A 39 -16.87 15.94 2.59
C ILE A 39 -17.55 15.15 1.47
N ILE A 40 -18.88 15.21 1.36
CA ILE A 40 -19.64 14.57 0.28
C ILE A 40 -20.62 15.59 -0.29
N GLY A 41 -20.68 15.70 -1.62
CA GLY A 41 -21.54 16.64 -2.35
C GLY A 41 -20.99 18.07 -2.46
N GLY A 42 -21.85 18.98 -2.92
CA GLY A 42 -21.50 20.38 -3.19
C GLY A 42 -20.65 20.58 -4.46
N SER A 43 -20.35 21.83 -4.80
CA SER A 43 -19.62 22.19 -6.04
C SER A 43 -18.16 21.76 -6.09
N ARG A 44 -17.60 21.29 -4.97
CA ARG A 44 -16.17 20.91 -4.83
C ARG A 44 -15.93 19.40 -4.91
N THR A 45 -16.97 18.58 -5.03
CA THR A 45 -16.84 17.12 -5.06
C THR A 45 -17.76 16.50 -6.10
N SER A 46 -17.48 15.25 -6.47
CA SER A 46 -18.35 14.49 -7.38
C SER A 46 -19.76 14.34 -6.80
N HIS A 47 -20.77 14.48 -7.67
CA HIS A 47 -22.16 14.16 -7.34
C HIS A 47 -22.45 12.65 -7.36
N PHE A 48 -21.51 11.85 -7.86
CA PHE A 48 -21.64 10.40 -7.97
C PHE A 48 -20.69 9.69 -7.00
N LEU A 49 -21.20 8.61 -6.40
CA LEU A 49 -20.40 7.67 -5.62
C LEU A 49 -20.20 6.39 -6.44
N VAL A 50 -18.97 5.88 -6.41
CA VAL A 50 -18.63 4.58 -6.99
C VAL A 50 -18.46 3.60 -5.83
N LEU A 51 -19.22 2.50 -5.87
CA LEU A 51 -19.05 1.38 -4.97
C LEU A 51 -18.35 0.24 -5.73
N GLU A 52 -17.15 -0.11 -5.27
CA GLU A 52 -16.41 -1.27 -5.75
C GLU A 52 -16.48 -2.37 -4.68
N VAL A 53 -16.91 -3.56 -5.08
CA VAL A 53 -17.08 -4.73 -4.18
C VAL A 53 -16.25 -5.88 -4.72
N HIS A 54 -15.35 -6.39 -3.89
CA HIS A 54 -14.51 -7.54 -4.23
C HIS A 54 -15.18 -8.84 -3.79
N PHE A 55 -15.68 -9.63 -4.75
CA PHE A 55 -16.30 -10.93 -4.48
C PHE A 55 -15.29 -12.07 -4.65
N ASN A 56 -15.06 -12.83 -3.58
CA ASN A 56 -14.37 -14.11 -3.68
C ASN A 56 -15.40 -15.25 -3.83
N ASN A 57 -15.52 -15.81 -5.04
CA ASN A 57 -16.47 -16.90 -5.35
C ASN A 57 -15.72 -18.18 -5.78
N PRO A 58 -15.03 -18.88 -4.86
CA PRO A 58 -14.17 -20.02 -5.20
C PRO A 58 -14.95 -21.21 -5.78
N TYR A 59 -16.23 -21.34 -5.43
CA TYR A 59 -17.10 -22.43 -5.91
C TYR A 59 -17.87 -22.08 -7.18
N LEU A 60 -17.62 -20.90 -7.77
CA LEU A 60 -18.27 -20.42 -9.00
C LEU A 60 -19.80 -20.54 -8.97
N LYS A 61 -20.41 -20.30 -7.79
CA LYS A 61 -21.86 -20.38 -7.61
C LYS A 61 -22.54 -19.35 -8.53
N LYS A 62 -23.57 -19.80 -9.24
CA LYS A 62 -24.35 -18.97 -10.19
C LYS A 62 -25.68 -18.59 -9.56
N GLY A 63 -26.28 -17.50 -10.06
CA GLY A 63 -27.64 -17.07 -9.69
C GLY A 63 -27.79 -16.45 -8.30
N ILE A 64 -26.68 -16.14 -7.62
CA ILE A 64 -26.72 -15.41 -6.34
C ILE A 64 -26.90 -13.92 -6.64
N ILE A 65 -27.93 -13.31 -6.06
CA ILE A 65 -28.16 -11.88 -6.09
C ILE A 65 -27.68 -11.31 -4.76
N ASP A 66 -26.72 -10.39 -4.82
CA ASP A 66 -26.19 -9.68 -3.66
C ASP A 66 -26.63 -8.21 -3.68
N GLN A 67 -26.91 -7.67 -2.49
CA GLN A 67 -27.27 -6.26 -2.27
C GLN A 67 -26.40 -5.64 -1.17
N SER A 68 -25.12 -6.03 -1.13
CA SER A 68 -24.16 -5.49 -0.17
C SER A 68 -23.81 -4.03 -0.47
N GLY A 69 -23.38 -3.31 0.56
CA GLY A 69 -22.98 -1.91 0.43
C GLY A 69 -22.50 -1.29 1.73
N ILE A 70 -22.30 0.03 1.71
CA ILE A 70 -21.82 0.82 2.85
C ILE A 70 -22.92 1.80 3.27
N ARG A 71 -23.21 1.88 4.57
CA ARG A 71 -24.09 2.89 5.14
C ARG A 71 -23.29 4.11 5.59
N ILE A 72 -23.61 5.28 5.04
CA ILE A 72 -22.95 6.55 5.37
C ILE A 72 -23.87 7.38 6.27
N TYR A 73 -23.38 7.76 7.45
CA TYR A 73 -24.03 8.72 8.34
C TYR A 73 -23.40 10.10 8.12
N TYR A 74 -24.22 11.12 7.87
CA TYR A 74 -23.74 12.46 7.52
C TYR A 74 -24.49 13.56 8.30
N THR A 75 -23.93 14.77 8.27
CA THR A 75 -24.52 15.98 8.88
C THR A 75 -24.39 17.15 7.90
N PRO A 76 -25.38 18.06 7.84
CA PRO A 76 -25.26 19.27 7.03
C PRO A 76 -24.29 20.31 7.62
N LYS A 77 -23.92 20.17 8.90
CA LYS A 77 -23.00 21.10 9.57
C LYS A 77 -21.55 20.68 9.34
N LEU A 78 -20.80 21.51 8.62
CA LEU A 78 -19.36 21.29 8.40
C LEU A 78 -18.60 21.28 9.74
N ARG A 79 -17.67 20.32 9.85
CA ARG A 79 -16.69 20.26 10.94
C ARG A 79 -15.52 21.20 10.64
N LYS A 80 -14.60 21.35 11.59
CA LYS A 80 -13.47 22.29 11.48
C LYS A 80 -12.54 21.94 10.31
N TYR A 81 -12.30 20.65 10.07
CA TYR A 81 -11.40 20.18 9.02
C TYR A 81 -12.06 19.15 8.11
N ASP A 82 -11.74 19.22 6.82
CA ASP A 82 -12.03 18.16 5.87
C ASP A 82 -11.05 17.01 6.11
N ALA A 83 -11.56 15.79 6.25
CA ALA A 83 -10.75 14.60 6.38
C ALA A 83 -10.39 14.01 5.00
N GLY A 84 -9.18 13.47 4.90
CA GLY A 84 -8.68 12.73 3.75
C GLY A 84 -8.26 11.31 4.12
N ILE A 85 -8.08 10.47 3.10
CA ILE A 85 -7.48 9.15 3.19
C ILE A 85 -6.27 9.15 2.25
N MET A 86 -5.13 8.70 2.73
CA MET A 86 -3.90 8.57 1.93
C MET A 86 -3.41 7.12 2.01
N GLU A 87 -3.07 6.57 0.85
CA GLU A 87 -2.51 5.23 0.72
C GLU A 87 -0.98 5.30 0.68
N VAL A 88 -0.33 4.61 1.61
CA VAL A 88 1.12 4.44 1.64
C VAL A 88 1.49 2.97 1.60
N GLY A 89 2.52 2.62 0.84
CA GLY A 89 2.99 1.25 0.71
C GLY A 89 3.52 0.95 -0.68
N LEU A 90 3.22 -0.25 -1.18
CA LEU A 90 3.70 -0.72 -2.47
C LEU A 90 2.65 -0.57 -3.56
N GLU A 91 3.11 -0.34 -4.78
CA GLU A 91 2.27 -0.41 -5.98
C GLU A 91 1.77 -1.84 -6.24
N TYR A 92 0.63 -1.93 -6.91
CA TYR A 92 -0.04 -3.21 -7.23
C TYR A 92 0.51 -3.80 -8.51
N ASN A 93 1.80 -4.14 -8.51
CA ASN A 93 2.51 -4.67 -9.66
C ASN A 93 3.52 -5.76 -9.22
N PRO A 94 4.00 -6.61 -10.14
CA PRO A 94 4.82 -7.76 -9.77
C PRO A 94 6.25 -7.37 -9.37
N LYS A 95 6.64 -6.10 -9.40
CA LYS A 95 8.05 -5.69 -9.20
C LYS A 95 8.53 -5.99 -7.77
N ASN A 96 7.65 -5.86 -6.78
CA ASN A 96 7.89 -6.22 -5.39
C ASN A 96 7.10 -7.49 -5.04
N SER A 97 7.72 -8.64 -5.22
CA SER A 97 7.13 -9.97 -5.05
C SER A 97 7.84 -10.76 -3.95
N VAL A 98 7.16 -11.76 -3.40
CA VAL A 98 7.62 -12.54 -2.25
C VAL A 98 8.01 -13.95 -2.69
N PRO A 99 9.27 -14.37 -2.50
CA PRO A 99 9.72 -15.69 -2.92
C PRO A 99 9.00 -16.80 -2.12
N PRO A 100 8.83 -17.99 -2.70
CA PRO A 100 8.24 -19.13 -2.01
C PRO A 100 9.11 -19.59 -0.84
N ARG A 101 8.53 -20.37 0.07
CA ARG A 101 9.22 -21.03 1.19
C ARG A 101 9.93 -20.09 2.16
N SER A 102 9.44 -18.86 2.31
CA SER A 102 10.01 -17.89 3.26
C SER A 102 9.19 -17.88 4.55
N THR A 103 9.85 -18.10 5.69
CA THR A 103 9.23 -17.97 7.02
C THR A 103 8.84 -16.52 7.35
N ALA A 104 9.70 -15.58 6.95
CA ALA A 104 9.50 -14.15 7.09
C ALA A 104 10.28 -13.43 5.97
N PHE A 105 9.55 -12.81 5.04
CA PHE A 105 10.13 -11.98 3.98
C PHE A 105 9.59 -10.56 4.09
N ARG A 106 10.49 -9.57 4.08
CA ARG A 106 10.13 -8.17 4.36
C ARG A 106 10.07 -7.38 3.07
N VAL A 107 8.98 -6.66 2.88
CA VAL A 107 8.88 -5.62 1.84
C VAL A 107 8.49 -4.29 2.46
N SER A 108 9.07 -3.21 1.95
CA SER A 108 8.80 -1.84 2.41
C SER A 108 8.42 -0.94 1.22
N GLY A 109 7.41 -0.11 1.42
CA GLY A 109 7.07 1.00 0.54
C GLY A 109 7.28 2.34 1.22
N TYR A 110 7.57 3.37 0.44
CA TYR A 110 8.04 4.66 0.94
C TYR A 110 7.20 5.83 0.42
N CYS A 111 6.92 6.78 1.30
CA CYS A 111 6.50 8.13 0.95
C CYS A 111 7.62 9.08 1.37
N ASN A 112 8.49 9.44 0.42
CA ASN A 112 9.71 10.17 0.73
C ASN A 112 9.45 11.64 1.10
N SER A 113 10.50 12.28 1.61
CA SER A 113 10.50 13.68 1.99
C SER A 113 10.13 14.61 0.83
N GLU A 114 10.50 14.31 -0.43
CA GLU A 114 10.14 15.14 -1.58
C GLU A 114 8.63 15.12 -1.85
N CYS A 115 8.01 13.93 -1.82
CA CYS A 115 6.58 13.79 -2.05
C CYS A 115 5.77 14.45 -0.91
N THR A 116 6.15 14.26 0.35
CA THR A 116 5.50 14.97 1.47
C THR A 116 5.76 16.47 1.40
N GLN A 117 6.96 16.87 0.95
CA GLN A 117 7.31 18.27 0.75
C GLN A 117 6.45 18.92 -0.31
N VAL A 118 5.98 18.26 -1.36
CA VAL A 118 5.09 18.87 -2.37
C VAL A 118 3.60 18.66 -2.06
N GLY A 119 3.23 17.50 -1.50
CA GLY A 119 1.85 17.06 -1.34
C GLY A 119 1.17 17.43 -0.03
N LEU A 120 1.92 17.83 1.00
CA LEU A 120 1.33 18.24 2.28
C LEU A 120 1.22 19.78 2.42
N PRO A 121 0.20 20.30 3.12
CA PRO A 121 0.09 21.73 3.42
C PRO A 121 1.23 22.22 4.33
N SER A 122 1.48 23.53 4.35
CA SER A 122 2.59 24.13 5.12
C SER A 122 2.55 23.82 6.62
N LYS A 123 1.36 23.68 7.20
CA LYS A 123 1.17 23.32 8.62
C LYS A 123 1.21 21.82 8.89
N GLY A 124 1.37 20.99 7.86
CA GLY A 124 1.29 19.54 7.94
C GLY A 124 -0.13 19.01 8.09
N ILE A 125 -0.22 17.70 8.29
CA ILE A 125 -1.46 16.95 8.54
C ILE A 125 -1.38 16.22 9.87
N VAL A 126 -2.52 15.78 10.38
CA VAL A 126 -2.67 14.99 11.59
C VAL A 126 -3.34 13.69 11.21
N ILE A 127 -2.61 12.58 11.34
CA ILE A 127 -3.14 11.22 11.17
C ILE A 127 -3.85 10.83 12.46
N PHE A 128 -5.09 10.38 12.34
CA PHE A 128 -5.91 9.99 13.51
C PHE A 128 -6.39 8.55 13.45
N ALA A 129 -6.36 7.91 12.27
CA ALA A 129 -6.66 6.49 12.14
C ALA A 129 -5.80 5.84 11.04
N SER A 130 -5.66 4.52 11.11
CA SER A 130 -4.90 3.72 10.15
C SER A 130 -5.56 2.36 9.97
N GLN A 131 -5.65 1.90 8.72
CA GLN A 131 -6.07 0.55 8.37
C GLN A 131 -4.93 -0.13 7.61
N LEU A 132 -4.40 -1.20 8.20
CA LEU A 132 -3.34 -2.02 7.63
C LEU A 132 -3.97 -3.06 6.71
N HIS A 133 -3.37 -3.30 5.55
CA HIS A 133 -3.91 -4.19 4.53
C HIS A 133 -2.82 -5.03 3.86
N THR A 134 -3.08 -6.34 3.81
CA THR A 134 -2.38 -7.35 3.01
C THR A 134 -3.36 -8.40 2.50
N HIS A 135 -2.89 -9.29 1.63
CA HIS A 135 -3.59 -10.54 1.34
C HIS A 135 -3.10 -11.66 2.28
N LEU A 136 -3.30 -12.92 1.88
CA LEU A 136 -3.36 -14.09 2.75
C LEU A 136 -2.06 -14.43 3.50
N ASN A 137 -0.91 -14.00 3.01
CA ASN A 137 0.38 -14.39 3.55
C ASN A 137 0.96 -13.36 4.54
N GLY A 138 0.29 -12.22 4.75
CA GLY A 138 0.75 -11.18 5.66
C GLY A 138 0.62 -11.60 7.13
N ILE A 139 1.74 -11.54 7.87
CA ILE A 139 1.79 -11.94 9.29
C ILE A 139 2.09 -10.77 10.24
N GLN A 140 2.68 -9.70 9.72
CA GLN A 140 3.04 -8.53 10.51
C GLN A 140 3.14 -7.30 9.62
N THR A 141 2.63 -6.16 10.09
CA THR A 141 2.70 -4.90 9.36
C THR A 141 2.96 -3.73 10.30
N PHE A 142 3.67 -2.71 9.82
CA PHE A 142 3.89 -1.49 10.59
C PHE A 142 4.17 -0.29 9.70
N THR A 143 4.00 0.90 10.25
CA THR A 143 4.31 2.16 9.60
C THR A 143 5.13 3.03 10.53
N ARG A 144 6.23 3.57 10.01
CA ARG A 144 7.12 4.51 10.68
C ARG A 144 7.12 5.85 9.96
N VAL A 145 7.44 6.88 10.72
CA VAL A 145 7.63 8.24 10.21
C VAL A 145 9.02 8.67 10.64
N VAL A 146 9.87 9.00 9.67
CA VAL A 146 11.17 9.62 9.89
C VAL A 146 11.00 11.13 9.78
N LYS A 147 11.24 11.82 10.89
CA LYS A 147 11.17 13.28 10.97
C LYS A 147 12.40 13.91 10.33
N ARG A 148 12.27 15.17 9.91
CA ARG A 148 13.39 15.97 9.37
C ARG A 148 14.60 16.09 10.31
N ASP A 149 14.37 15.99 11.61
CA ASP A 149 15.43 16.00 12.64
C ASP A 149 16.00 14.61 12.94
N GLY A 150 15.62 13.59 12.16
CA GLY A 150 16.07 12.20 12.31
C GLY A 150 15.26 11.37 13.31
N ARG A 151 14.32 11.97 14.07
CA ARG A 151 13.48 11.20 15.01
C ARG A 151 12.57 10.22 14.27
N ILE A 152 12.45 9.01 14.81
CA ILE A 152 11.57 7.96 14.27
C ILE A 152 10.35 7.82 15.17
N ILE A 153 9.16 7.87 14.57
CA ILE A 153 7.89 7.65 15.26
C ILE A 153 7.21 6.42 14.65
N THR A 154 6.80 5.48 15.49
CA THR A 154 5.93 4.38 15.05
C THR A 154 4.50 4.88 14.98
N LEU A 155 3.91 4.88 13.79
CA LEU A 155 2.55 5.36 13.54
C LEU A 155 1.51 4.29 13.85
N ASN A 156 1.71 3.10 13.31
CA ASN A 156 0.89 1.93 13.59
C ASN A 156 1.78 0.69 13.51
N ILE A 157 1.48 -0.31 14.33
CA ILE A 157 2.17 -1.59 14.32
C ILE A 157 1.19 -2.67 14.73
N ASP A 158 1.19 -3.75 13.96
CA ASP A 158 0.52 -4.99 14.30
C ASP A 158 1.49 -6.15 14.11
N ARG A 159 1.94 -6.71 15.25
CA ARG A 159 2.87 -7.84 15.31
C ARG A 159 2.18 -9.18 15.07
N HIS A 160 0.86 -9.23 15.21
CA HIS A 160 0.04 -10.43 15.04
C HIS A 160 -1.06 -10.15 14.02
N TYR A 161 -0.67 -9.44 12.96
CA TYR A 161 -1.59 -9.03 11.92
C TYR A 161 -2.22 -10.27 11.28
N SER A 162 -3.53 -10.25 11.09
CA SER A 162 -4.25 -11.27 10.35
C SER A 162 -4.98 -10.65 9.16
N PRO A 163 -4.84 -11.21 7.94
CA PRO A 163 -5.63 -10.78 6.80
C PRO A 163 -7.14 -10.99 7.00
N HIS A 164 -7.53 -11.79 8.00
CA HIS A 164 -8.92 -12.05 8.39
C HIS A 164 -9.42 -11.08 9.48
N PHE A 165 -8.64 -10.07 9.86
CA PHE A 165 -9.06 -9.06 10.83
C PHE A 165 -8.45 -7.69 10.50
N GLN A 166 -9.09 -6.98 9.56
CA GLN A 166 -8.57 -5.74 8.97
C GLN A 166 -9.39 -4.51 9.39
N GLU A 167 -9.35 -4.18 10.67
CA GLU A 167 -10.07 -3.04 11.24
C GLU A 167 -9.40 -1.68 10.95
N ILE A 168 -10.21 -0.62 10.92
CA ILE A 168 -9.70 0.75 10.94
C ILE A 168 -9.45 1.14 12.40
N ARG A 169 -8.18 1.25 12.80
CA ARG A 169 -7.81 1.60 14.18
C ARG A 169 -7.67 3.10 14.34
N LEU A 170 -8.36 3.66 15.33
CA LEU A 170 -8.04 5.00 15.83
C LEU A 170 -6.67 4.94 16.51
N LEU A 171 -5.81 5.90 16.18
CA LEU A 171 -4.50 5.99 16.83
C LEU A 171 -4.69 6.47 18.28
N PRO A 172 -4.06 5.82 19.29
CA PRO A 172 -4.16 6.26 20.69
C PRO A 172 -3.74 7.73 20.87
N LYS A 173 -2.80 8.19 20.06
CA LYS A 173 -2.39 9.58 19.95
C LYS A 173 -2.32 9.95 18.48
N PRO A 174 -3.07 10.97 18.01
CA PRO A 174 -2.93 11.46 16.65
C PRO A 174 -1.50 11.95 16.38
N ILE A 175 -0.98 11.66 15.19
CA ILE A 175 0.41 11.95 14.82
C ILE A 175 0.43 13.05 13.77
N LYS A 176 1.16 14.13 14.06
CA LYS A 176 1.40 15.20 13.09
C LYS A 176 2.48 14.78 12.09
N ILE A 177 2.24 14.96 10.80
CA ILE A 177 3.21 14.77 9.71
C ILE A 177 3.42 16.12 9.03
N GLU A 178 4.68 16.51 8.86
CA GLU A 178 5.07 17.80 8.29
C GLU A 178 5.69 17.61 6.90
N ARG A 179 5.77 18.72 6.14
CA ARG A 179 6.46 18.73 4.85
C ARG A 179 7.93 18.33 5.04
N GLY A 180 8.40 17.37 4.26
CA GLY A 180 9.77 16.85 4.33
C GLY A 180 9.97 15.68 5.29
N ASP A 181 8.93 15.23 6.00
CA ASP A 181 8.97 13.94 6.71
C ASP A 181 8.91 12.78 5.72
N THR A 182 9.50 11.64 6.06
CA THR A 182 9.37 10.39 5.28
C THR A 182 8.45 9.41 6.02
N ILE A 183 7.56 8.74 5.29
CA ILE A 183 6.70 7.68 5.82
C ILE A 183 7.13 6.36 5.20
N ILE A 184 7.30 5.34 6.03
CA ILE A 184 7.75 4.00 5.61
C ILE A 184 6.70 3.02 6.07
N HIS A 185 6.13 2.24 5.15
CA HIS A 185 5.21 1.17 5.48
C HIS A 185 5.81 -0.18 5.10
N THR A 186 5.87 -1.09 6.06
CA THR A 186 6.52 -2.38 5.92
C THR A 186 5.54 -3.50 6.20
N CYS A 187 5.59 -4.54 5.37
CA CYS A 187 4.86 -5.78 5.54
C CYS A 187 5.82 -6.95 5.58
N ILE A 188 5.49 -7.95 6.40
CA ILE A 188 6.23 -9.19 6.52
C ILE A 188 5.28 -10.33 6.17
N TYR A 189 5.74 -11.21 5.28
CA TYR A 189 4.96 -12.32 4.78
C TYR A 189 5.56 -13.67 5.15
N ASN A 190 4.69 -14.66 5.36
CA ASN A 190 5.04 -16.08 5.44
C ASN A 190 4.52 -16.81 4.20
N THR A 191 5.43 -17.35 3.40
CA THR A 191 5.15 -18.12 2.18
C THR A 191 5.68 -19.55 2.28
N GLU A 192 5.85 -20.11 3.49
CA GLU A 192 6.33 -21.49 3.69
C GLU A 192 5.49 -22.51 2.92
N ASN A 193 4.18 -22.28 2.87
CA ASN A 193 3.20 -23.14 2.19
C ASN A 193 3.05 -22.86 0.69
N ARG A 194 3.82 -21.91 0.11
CA ARG A 194 3.79 -21.58 -1.32
C ARG A 194 4.94 -22.25 -2.05
N THR A 195 4.66 -22.83 -3.22
CA THR A 195 5.69 -23.42 -4.10
C THR A 195 6.24 -22.43 -5.11
N ASN A 196 5.43 -21.44 -5.50
CA ASN A 196 5.75 -20.46 -6.55
C ASN A 196 5.88 -19.05 -5.94
N MET A 197 6.43 -18.14 -6.72
CA MET A 197 6.47 -16.72 -6.40
C MET A 197 5.06 -16.21 -6.05
N THR A 198 4.97 -15.36 -5.04
CA THR A 198 3.74 -14.65 -4.69
C THR A 198 3.88 -13.21 -5.16
N PHE A 199 3.14 -12.85 -6.21
CA PHE A 199 3.31 -11.56 -6.89
C PHE A 199 2.60 -10.41 -6.18
N GLY A 200 3.08 -9.18 -6.35
CA GLY A 200 2.30 -7.99 -6.02
C GLY A 200 1.17 -7.79 -7.03
N GLY A 201 -0.08 -7.65 -6.57
CA GLY A 201 -1.23 -7.62 -7.47
C GLY A 201 -2.60 -7.55 -6.79
N TYR A 202 -3.65 -7.64 -7.60
CA TYR A 202 -5.05 -7.53 -7.15
C TYR A 202 -5.69 -8.89 -6.79
N GLY A 203 -5.12 -10.00 -7.26
CA GLY A 203 -5.68 -11.32 -7.04
C GLY A 203 -5.55 -11.78 -5.59
N ILE A 204 -6.48 -12.62 -5.13
CA ILE A 204 -6.41 -13.20 -3.76
C ILE A 204 -5.13 -14.03 -3.52
N ASN A 205 -4.54 -14.56 -4.59
CA ASN A 205 -3.30 -15.32 -4.54
C ASN A 205 -2.04 -14.45 -4.66
N ASP A 206 -2.20 -13.19 -5.08
CA ASP A 206 -1.17 -12.15 -5.07
C ASP A 206 -1.07 -11.55 -3.65
N GLU A 207 -0.22 -10.55 -3.48
CA GLU A 207 -0.07 -9.76 -2.25
C GLU A 207 -0.22 -8.26 -2.47
N MET A 208 -0.56 -7.58 -1.37
CA MET A 208 -0.56 -6.13 -1.24
C MET A 208 0.13 -5.74 0.07
N CYS A 209 0.79 -4.58 0.07
CA CYS A 209 1.31 -3.95 1.29
C CYS A 209 0.84 -2.50 1.34
N VAL A 210 -0.22 -2.22 2.10
CA VAL A 210 -0.85 -0.90 2.13
C VAL A 210 -1.27 -0.50 3.54
N ASN A 211 -1.06 0.77 3.86
CA ASN A 211 -1.70 1.44 4.98
C ASN A 211 -2.59 2.58 4.46
N TYR A 212 -3.89 2.49 4.76
CA TYR A 212 -4.84 3.57 4.56
C TYR A 212 -4.83 4.49 5.79
N MET A 213 -4.18 5.63 5.67
CA MET A 213 -4.08 6.61 6.75
C MET A 213 -5.19 7.65 6.65
N HIS A 214 -6.00 7.77 7.69
CA HIS A 214 -7.04 8.79 7.79
C HIS A 214 -6.48 10.03 8.48
N TYR A 215 -6.63 11.20 7.85
CA TYR A 215 -5.98 12.41 8.30
C TYR A 215 -6.80 13.69 8.09
N TYR A 216 -6.37 14.77 8.73
CA TYR A 216 -6.85 16.13 8.48
C TYR A 216 -5.74 17.18 8.68
N PRO A 217 -5.81 18.38 8.09
CA PRO A 217 -6.73 18.75 7.02
C PRO A 217 -6.40 18.02 5.72
N ARG A 218 -7.42 17.77 4.90
CA ARG A 218 -7.28 17.16 3.57
C ARG A 218 -6.22 17.89 2.74
N SER A 219 -5.35 17.12 2.08
CA SER A 219 -4.40 17.62 1.09
C SER A 219 -4.72 17.05 -0.30
N SER A 220 -3.94 17.43 -1.31
CA SER A 220 -4.06 16.86 -2.64
C SER A 220 -3.46 15.46 -2.74
N LEU A 221 -2.57 15.07 -1.82
CA LEU A 221 -1.88 13.78 -1.84
C LEU A 221 -2.84 12.65 -1.40
N GLU A 222 -3.11 11.72 -2.31
CA GLU A 222 -3.93 10.53 -2.04
C GLU A 222 -3.13 9.24 -2.15
N LEU A 223 -2.22 9.12 -3.11
CA LEU A 223 -1.41 7.93 -3.29
C LEU A 223 0.07 8.30 -3.18
N CYS A 224 0.76 7.66 -2.24
CA CYS A 224 2.19 7.80 -2.03
C CYS A 224 2.81 6.41 -1.87
N LYS A 225 3.08 5.77 -3.01
CA LYS A 225 3.50 4.37 -3.09
C LYS A 225 4.76 4.22 -3.91
N THR A 226 5.46 3.12 -3.71
CA THR A 226 6.69 2.83 -4.44
C THR A 226 6.69 1.45 -5.04
N SER A 227 7.53 1.26 -6.04
CA SER A 227 8.00 -0.05 -6.47
C SER A 227 9.49 -0.02 -6.74
N ILE A 228 10.15 -1.16 -6.84
CA ILE A 228 11.52 -1.18 -7.38
C ILE A 228 11.54 -0.63 -8.81
N ARG A 229 12.63 0.03 -9.20
CA ARG A 229 12.81 0.57 -10.55
C ARG A 229 13.13 -0.52 -11.57
N ASP A 230 12.66 -0.35 -12.80
CA ASP A 230 12.74 -1.38 -13.85
C ASP A 230 14.16 -1.76 -14.21
N ASP A 231 15.07 -0.79 -14.32
CA ASP A 231 16.47 -1.03 -14.65
C ASP A 231 17.21 -1.81 -13.54
N ALA A 232 16.90 -1.55 -12.28
CA ALA A 232 17.48 -2.25 -11.13
C ALA A 232 16.98 -3.70 -11.07
N LEU A 233 15.68 -3.90 -11.31
CA LEU A 233 15.10 -5.23 -11.41
C LEU A 233 15.66 -6.02 -12.61
N ASN A 234 15.87 -5.36 -13.76
CA ASN A 234 16.51 -5.97 -14.92
C ASN A 234 17.95 -6.39 -14.64
N ARG A 235 18.74 -5.56 -13.94
CA ARG A 235 20.09 -5.92 -13.48
C ARG A 235 20.08 -7.13 -12.54
N PHE A 236 19.10 -7.21 -11.65
CA PHE A 236 18.91 -8.39 -10.80
C PHE A 236 18.66 -9.65 -11.64
N PHE A 237 17.75 -9.60 -12.62
CA PHE A 237 17.49 -10.74 -13.49
C PHE A 237 18.72 -11.16 -14.31
N GLN A 238 19.53 -10.22 -14.78
CA GLN A 238 20.80 -10.50 -15.45
C GLN A 238 21.82 -11.16 -14.50
N ALA A 239 21.88 -10.73 -13.23
CA ALA A 239 22.71 -11.37 -12.22
C ALA A 239 22.24 -12.81 -11.94
N MET A 240 20.93 -13.04 -11.83
CA MET A 240 20.36 -14.38 -11.66
C MET A 240 20.68 -15.30 -12.84
N LYS A 241 20.66 -14.79 -14.07
CA LYS A 241 21.11 -15.51 -15.26
C LYS A 241 22.58 -15.91 -15.19
N LYS A 242 23.44 -14.93 -14.85
CA LYS A 242 24.89 -15.09 -14.90
C LYS A 242 25.44 -16.00 -13.81
N TYR A 243 24.93 -15.86 -12.59
CA TYR A 243 25.50 -16.52 -11.40
C TYR A 243 24.70 -17.72 -10.92
N PHE A 244 23.40 -17.78 -11.24
CA PHE A 244 22.50 -18.86 -10.79
C PHE A 244 21.88 -19.63 -11.96
N HIS A 245 22.32 -19.37 -13.19
CA HIS A 245 21.84 -20.02 -14.42
C HIS A 245 20.31 -19.98 -14.61
N ALA A 246 19.65 -18.95 -14.06
CA ALA A 246 18.22 -18.73 -14.25
C ALA A 246 17.93 -18.42 -15.73
N LYS A 247 16.78 -18.87 -16.24
CA LYS A 247 16.39 -18.69 -17.65
C LYS A 247 15.71 -17.34 -17.89
N THR A 248 16.22 -16.27 -17.28
CA THR A 248 15.68 -14.92 -17.42
C THR A 248 16.06 -14.28 -18.76
N ASN A 249 15.19 -13.40 -19.26
CA ASN A 249 15.40 -12.60 -20.46
C ASN A 249 14.74 -11.22 -20.35
N VAL A 250 15.32 -10.22 -21.01
CA VAL A 250 14.77 -8.86 -21.10
C VAL A 250 13.44 -8.83 -21.87
N ASP A 251 13.25 -9.76 -22.81
CA ASP A 251 12.00 -9.88 -23.58
C ASP A 251 10.86 -10.56 -22.81
N GLN A 252 11.17 -11.20 -21.67
CA GLN A 252 10.17 -11.85 -20.82
C GLN A 252 9.50 -10.85 -19.89
N THR A 253 8.25 -11.15 -19.54
CA THR A 253 7.54 -10.42 -18.50
C THR A 253 8.24 -10.57 -17.14
N ILE A 254 7.95 -9.65 -16.21
CA ILE A 254 8.46 -9.73 -14.84
C ILE A 254 8.02 -11.05 -14.17
N TYR A 255 6.80 -11.51 -14.45
CA TYR A 255 6.26 -12.78 -13.96
C TYR A 255 7.12 -13.96 -14.41
N GLU A 256 7.31 -14.11 -15.72
CA GLU A 256 8.10 -15.19 -16.31
C GLU A 256 9.55 -15.19 -15.82
N ASN A 257 10.15 -14.00 -15.68
CA ASN A 257 11.49 -13.86 -15.16
C ASN A 257 11.60 -14.37 -13.71
N TYR A 258 10.67 -13.97 -12.82
CA TYR A 258 10.66 -14.48 -11.44
C TYR A 258 10.37 -15.98 -11.35
N GLU A 259 9.50 -16.52 -12.21
CA GLU A 259 9.20 -17.97 -12.26
C GLU A 259 10.36 -18.81 -12.80
N SER A 260 11.23 -18.21 -13.62
CA SER A 260 12.42 -18.88 -14.16
C SER A 260 13.57 -19.04 -13.15
N ILE A 261 13.47 -18.41 -11.97
CA ILE A 261 14.49 -18.44 -10.93
C ILE A 261 14.23 -19.58 -9.96
N HIS A 262 15.28 -20.35 -9.65
CA HIS A 262 15.23 -21.32 -8.55
C HIS A 262 15.42 -20.60 -7.20
N TRP A 263 14.35 -20.57 -6.40
CA TRP A 263 14.35 -19.90 -5.10
C TRP A 263 14.95 -20.78 -4.00
N THR A 264 16.06 -20.32 -3.46
CA THR A 264 16.79 -20.88 -2.32
C THR A 264 16.90 -19.80 -1.24
N PRO A 265 17.31 -20.14 -0.01
CA PRO A 265 17.60 -19.11 1.01
C PRO A 265 18.58 -18.05 0.51
N MET A 266 19.58 -18.44 -0.31
CA MET A 266 20.56 -17.52 -0.87
C MET A 266 19.94 -16.57 -1.90
N THR A 267 19.22 -17.08 -2.91
CA THR A 267 18.60 -16.22 -3.95
C THR A 267 17.48 -15.34 -3.38
N SER A 268 16.77 -15.82 -2.35
CA SER A 268 15.79 -15.02 -1.61
C SER A 268 16.46 -13.90 -0.81
N SER A 269 17.61 -14.18 -0.17
CA SER A 269 18.39 -13.14 0.53
C SER A 269 18.92 -12.07 -0.42
N ILE A 270 19.35 -12.44 -1.64
CA ILE A 270 19.78 -11.47 -2.65
C ILE A 270 18.62 -10.57 -3.09
N LEU A 271 17.42 -11.14 -3.25
CA LEU A 271 16.22 -10.36 -3.54
C LEU A 271 15.86 -9.41 -2.38
N GLN A 272 16.00 -9.85 -1.13
CA GLN A 272 15.82 -8.99 0.05
C GLN A 272 16.79 -7.80 0.02
N THR A 273 18.08 -8.04 -0.23
CA THR A 273 19.08 -6.97 -0.36
C THR A 273 18.76 -6.02 -1.51
N LEU A 274 18.29 -6.55 -2.65
CA LEU A 274 17.84 -5.71 -3.76
C LEU A 274 16.75 -4.74 -3.32
N TYR A 275 15.72 -5.21 -2.60
CA TYR A 275 14.63 -4.35 -2.13
C TYR A 275 15.07 -3.33 -1.06
N GLU A 276 16.16 -3.61 -0.35
CA GLU A 276 16.69 -2.73 0.69
C GLU A 276 17.63 -1.64 0.14
N GLU A 277 18.25 -1.86 -1.03
CA GLU A 277 19.32 -0.98 -1.54
C GLU A 277 19.06 -0.39 -2.93
N ALA A 278 18.23 -1.03 -3.76
CA ALA A 278 18.04 -0.62 -5.15
C ALA A 278 17.23 0.67 -5.29
N PRO A 279 17.43 1.44 -6.38
CA PRO A 279 16.56 2.56 -6.71
C PRO A 279 15.08 2.15 -6.81
N ILE A 280 14.22 3.05 -6.34
CA ILE A 280 12.76 2.88 -6.36
C ILE A 280 12.11 3.89 -7.31
N HIS A 281 11.04 3.46 -7.95
CA HIS A 281 10.04 4.33 -8.55
C HIS A 281 9.06 4.77 -7.45
N LEU A 282 8.66 6.04 -7.46
CA LEU A 282 7.72 6.61 -6.50
C LEU A 282 6.53 7.24 -7.23
N SER A 283 5.35 6.72 -6.94
CA SER A 283 4.06 7.26 -7.33
C SER A 283 3.55 8.23 -6.27
N CYS A 284 3.70 9.52 -6.56
CA CYS A 284 3.24 10.64 -5.75
C CYS A 284 2.06 11.32 -6.46
N ASN A 285 0.84 10.81 -6.25
CA ASN A 285 -0.32 11.15 -7.07
C ASN A 285 -1.41 11.90 -6.28
N GLY A 286 -2.09 12.79 -7.00
CA GLY A 286 -3.25 13.52 -6.53
C GLY A 286 -4.56 12.73 -6.62
N SER A 287 -5.64 13.33 -6.10
CA SER A 287 -7.01 12.78 -6.19
C SER A 287 -7.53 12.57 -7.62
N ASP A 288 -6.94 13.26 -8.60
CA ASP A 288 -7.24 13.15 -10.02
C ASP A 288 -6.50 11.98 -10.70
N GLY A 289 -5.63 11.28 -9.96
CA GLY A 289 -4.81 10.20 -10.44
C GLY A 289 -3.51 10.63 -11.13
N ASN A 290 -3.28 11.92 -11.30
CA ASN A 290 -2.06 12.45 -11.92
C ASN A 290 -0.94 12.63 -10.87
N TYR A 291 0.31 12.70 -11.32
CA TYR A 291 1.41 13.09 -10.44
C TYR A 291 1.21 14.51 -9.91
N LEU A 292 1.61 14.75 -8.67
CA LEU A 292 1.53 16.08 -8.09
C LEU A 292 2.42 17.08 -8.85
N PRO A 293 1.97 18.34 -9.04
CA PRO A 293 2.80 19.36 -9.66
C PRO A 293 4.11 19.56 -8.90
N LYS A 294 5.22 19.76 -9.64
CA LYS A 294 6.59 19.94 -9.12
C LYS A 294 7.27 18.69 -8.54
N TYR A 295 6.62 17.53 -8.57
CA TYR A 295 7.26 16.26 -8.28
C TYR A 295 8.10 15.80 -9.48
N ASN A 296 9.39 15.50 -9.29
CA ASN A 296 10.23 14.98 -10.36
C ASN A 296 10.26 13.45 -10.36
N TRP A 297 9.37 12.84 -11.14
CA TRP A 297 9.31 11.39 -11.31
C TRP A 297 10.55 10.76 -11.97
N GLN A 298 11.46 11.56 -12.54
CA GLN A 298 12.70 11.08 -13.18
C GLN A 298 13.89 10.96 -12.20
N ASN A 299 13.76 11.47 -10.97
CA ASN A 299 14.84 11.40 -9.99
C ASN A 299 15.09 9.95 -9.52
N ASP A 300 16.35 9.66 -9.19
CA ASP A 300 16.74 8.42 -8.54
C ASP A 300 16.43 8.51 -7.04
N TYR A 301 15.39 7.80 -6.61
CA TYR A 301 15.08 7.64 -5.19
C TYR A 301 15.60 6.31 -4.68
N PHE A 302 16.00 6.28 -3.41
CA PHE A 302 16.49 5.10 -2.72
C PHE A 302 15.67 4.83 -1.45
N PRO A 303 15.58 3.56 -1.02
CA PRO A 303 15.05 3.17 0.28
C PRO A 303 15.64 4.02 1.41
N GLN A 304 14.80 4.50 2.32
CA GLN A 304 15.20 5.32 3.48
C GLN A 304 14.98 4.56 4.79
N GLU A 305 15.48 3.33 4.89
CA GLU A 305 15.35 2.53 6.12
C GLU A 305 16.25 3.10 7.24
N PRO A 306 15.70 3.35 8.44
CA PRO A 306 16.52 3.79 9.57
C PRO A 306 17.48 2.68 10.05
N GLU A 307 18.67 3.06 10.53
CA GLU A 307 19.68 2.12 11.05
C GLU A 307 19.11 1.21 12.16
N GLN A 308 18.22 1.73 13.00
CA GLN A 308 17.58 0.97 14.06
C GLN A 308 16.31 0.28 13.55
N ARG A 309 16.44 -1.00 13.13
CA ARG A 309 15.30 -1.86 12.78
C ARG A 309 14.61 -2.38 14.06
N ASP A 310 14.00 -1.48 14.83
CA ASP A 310 13.40 -1.71 16.18
C ASP A 310 12.20 -2.68 16.26
N VAL A 311 11.88 -3.36 15.16
CA VAL A 311 10.84 -4.37 15.16
C VAL A 311 11.54 -5.68 14.83
N PRO A 312 11.93 -6.44 15.88
CA PRO A 312 12.35 -7.81 15.70
C PRO A 312 11.32 -8.51 14.82
N LEU A 313 11.78 -9.22 13.79
CA LEU A 313 10.95 -10.22 13.12
C LEU A 313 10.56 -11.19 14.23
N ASP A 314 9.28 -11.23 14.59
CA ASP A 314 8.82 -12.19 15.58
C ASP A 314 8.80 -13.56 14.88
N THR A 315 9.96 -14.20 14.81
CA THR A 315 10.14 -15.55 14.24
C THR A 315 9.80 -16.63 15.26
N ALA A 316 9.24 -16.26 16.42
CA ALA A 316 8.84 -17.20 17.45
C ALA A 316 7.64 -18.01 16.96
N GLN A 317 7.93 -19.14 16.31
CA GLN A 317 7.05 -20.31 16.36
C GLN A 317 6.85 -20.62 17.85
N CYS A 318 5.65 -20.34 18.38
CA CYS A 318 5.21 -21.01 19.59
C CYS A 318 5.18 -22.51 19.26
N LYS A 319 6.19 -23.24 19.73
CA LYS A 319 6.18 -24.71 19.79
C LYS A 319 5.18 -25.16 20.84
#